data_AF-A0A6I5YTR7-F1
#
_entry.id   AF-A0A6I5YTR7-F1
#
_cell.length_a   1.000
_cell.length_b   1.000
_cell.length_c   1.000
_cell.angle_alpha   90.00
_cell.angle_beta   90.00
_cell.angle_gamma   90.00
#
_symmetry.space_group_name_H-M   'P 1'
#
loop_
_entity.id
_entity.type
_entity.pdbx_description
1 polymer ?
#
loop_
_entity_poly.entity_id
_entity_poly.type
_entity_poly.pdbx_seq_one_letter_code
_entity_poly.pdbx_strand_id
1 'polypeptide(L)'
;MTFQFKPLANPEVSNHAYELPAMPCGVSGALAEAIDTYAAAVRNGPDGSENEPYQAVTGFDARSVPDVIAKFLIKLHYDFPGLDNGGLALAATEANYTRLIAAEGLLADLYRQIPTSWGQALDNYRASLLAEADYDRLVWRPAFNAEIGGARQVSSAISGEMERLGDIRAAAEEFLLAMPAPSLEEFAAKYLIAFSHDRDLNGYHEEFCAEARRLMSVDDGDTKLSAILSALSWGE
;
A
#
# COMPACT_ATOMS: atom_id res chain seq x y z
N MET A 1 -4.24 11.43 -15.48
CA MET A 1 -5.40 12.16 -14.93
C MET A 1 -4.89 13.08 -13.83
N THR A 2 -5.42 14.28 -13.71
CA THR A 2 -5.07 15.20 -12.62
C THR A 2 -5.94 14.85 -11.42
N PHE A 3 -5.32 14.60 -10.26
CA PHE A 3 -6.06 14.40 -9.01
C PHE A 3 -6.86 15.68 -8.68
N GLN A 4 -8.08 15.51 -8.20
CA GLN A 4 -8.93 16.59 -7.73
C GLN A 4 -9.82 16.07 -6.61
N PHE A 5 -10.05 16.87 -5.56
CA PHE A 5 -11.00 16.51 -4.53
C PHE A 5 -12.42 16.47 -5.09
N LYS A 6 -13.18 15.45 -4.71
CA LYS A 6 -14.58 15.33 -5.10
C LYS A 6 -15.45 16.10 -4.11
N PRO A 7 -16.23 17.10 -4.55
CA PRO A 7 -17.11 17.84 -3.65
C PRO A 7 -18.12 16.93 -2.99
N LEU A 8 -18.36 17.15 -1.70
CA LEU A 8 -19.39 16.44 -0.94
C LEU A 8 -20.69 17.24 -1.01
N ALA A 9 -21.77 16.60 -1.45
CA ALA A 9 -23.08 17.23 -1.60
C ALA A 9 -23.89 17.31 -0.28
N ASN A 10 -23.21 17.32 0.87
CA ASN A 10 -23.84 17.47 2.18
C ASN A 10 -23.51 18.85 2.79
N PRO A 11 -24.45 19.82 2.74
CA PRO A 11 -24.22 21.15 3.28
C PRO A 11 -24.17 21.19 4.82
N GLU A 12 -24.57 20.11 5.51
CA GLU A 12 -24.47 20.02 6.98
C GLU A 12 -23.02 19.87 7.45
N VAL A 13 -22.11 19.41 6.58
CA VAL A 13 -20.69 19.24 6.89
C VAL A 13 -19.93 20.56 6.77
N SER A 14 -19.99 21.20 5.61
CA SER A 14 -19.47 22.56 5.36
C SER A 14 -19.89 23.04 3.96
N ASN A 15 -19.86 24.35 3.74
CA ASN A 15 -19.95 24.96 2.40
C ASN A 15 -18.79 24.55 1.48
N HIS A 16 -17.65 24.16 2.06
CA HIS A 16 -16.48 23.63 1.35
C HIS A 16 -16.13 22.24 1.88
N ALA A 17 -17.04 21.29 1.67
CA ALA A 17 -16.85 19.90 2.04
C ALA A 17 -16.42 19.04 0.83
N TYR A 18 -15.51 18.11 1.07
CA TYR A 18 -15.00 17.19 0.07
C TYR A 18 -14.93 15.76 0.63
N GLU A 19 -15.09 14.78 -0.24
CA GLU A 19 -14.82 13.39 0.09
C GLU A 19 -13.34 13.23 0.42
N LEU A 20 -13.01 12.51 1.50
CA LEU A 20 -11.65 12.06 1.72
C LEU A 20 -11.32 11.03 0.62
N PRO A 21 -10.23 11.24 -0.16
CA PRO A 21 -9.83 10.27 -1.17
C PRO A 21 -9.64 8.87 -0.58
N ALA A 22 -9.97 7.85 -1.36
CA ALA A 22 -9.65 6.47 -1.00
C ALA A 22 -8.14 6.32 -0.80
N MET A 23 -7.76 5.50 0.19
CA MET A 23 -6.35 5.16 0.40
C MET A 23 -5.79 4.48 -0.86
N PRO A 24 -4.57 4.83 -1.28
CA PRO A 24 -3.95 4.18 -2.42
C PRO A 24 -3.71 2.69 -2.14
N CYS A 25 -3.67 1.89 -3.20
CA CYS A 25 -3.17 0.53 -3.10
C CYS A 25 -1.70 0.52 -2.65
N GLY A 26 -1.29 -0.50 -1.90
CA GLY A 26 0.09 -0.68 -1.44
C GLY A 26 0.47 0.16 -0.20
N VAL A 27 -0.51 0.64 0.56
CA VAL A 27 -0.28 1.10 1.94
C VAL A 27 0.10 -0.10 2.78
N SER A 28 1.19 0.02 3.53
CA SER A 28 1.69 -1.05 4.39
C SER A 28 0.66 -1.44 5.46
N GLY A 29 0.57 -2.74 5.78
CA GLY A 29 -0.44 -3.26 6.70
C GLY A 29 -0.44 -2.58 8.09
N ALA A 30 0.75 -2.33 8.66
CA ALA A 30 0.88 -1.64 9.95
C ALA A 30 0.39 -0.18 9.90
N LEU A 31 0.60 0.53 8.78
CA LEU A 31 0.06 1.86 8.60
C LEU A 31 -1.46 1.82 8.39
N ALA A 32 -1.96 0.85 7.63
CA ALA A 32 -3.40 0.65 7.45
C ALA A 32 -4.12 0.42 8.79
N GLU A 33 -3.56 -0.40 9.67
CA GLU A 33 -4.09 -0.63 11.02
C GLU A 33 -4.11 0.64 11.88
N ALA A 34 -3.04 1.45 11.81
CA ALA A 34 -3.00 2.75 12.49
C ALA A 34 -4.04 3.73 11.94
N ILE A 35 -4.27 3.71 10.62
CA ILE A 35 -5.30 4.52 9.94
C ILE A 35 -6.71 4.08 10.37
N ASP A 36 -6.96 2.78 10.45
CA ASP A 36 -8.25 2.24 10.90
C ASP A 36 -8.52 2.61 12.36
N THR A 37 -7.50 2.55 13.20
CA THR A 37 -7.57 3.00 14.60
C THR A 37 -7.90 4.49 14.68
N TYR A 38 -7.25 5.31 13.86
CA TYR A 38 -7.57 6.75 13.76
C TYR A 38 -9.02 6.98 13.31
N ALA A 39 -9.45 6.32 12.23
CA ALA A 39 -10.80 6.47 11.71
C ALA A 39 -11.87 6.01 12.71
N ALA A 40 -11.60 4.94 13.48
CA ALA A 40 -12.47 4.48 14.55
C ALA A 40 -12.56 5.50 15.70
N ALA A 41 -11.45 6.11 16.10
CA ALA A 41 -11.42 7.14 17.13
C ALA A 41 -12.22 8.38 16.71
N VAL A 42 -12.04 8.85 15.47
CA VAL A 42 -12.82 10.00 14.95
C VAL A 42 -14.33 9.70 14.92
N ARG A 43 -14.73 8.49 14.53
CA ARG A 43 -16.15 8.12 14.39
C ARG A 43 -16.86 7.92 15.72
N ASN A 44 -16.19 7.26 16.66
CA ASN A 44 -16.85 6.67 17.84
C ASN A 44 -16.27 7.16 19.17
N GLY A 45 -15.11 7.82 19.14
CA GLY A 45 -14.40 8.26 20.32
C GLY A 45 -14.90 9.63 20.81
N PRO A 46 -14.60 9.98 22.08
CA PRO A 46 -14.79 11.34 22.56
C PRO A 46 -13.84 12.32 21.87
N ASP A 47 -14.16 13.60 21.93
CA ASP A 47 -13.32 14.67 21.38
C ASP A 47 -11.86 14.54 21.84
N GLY A 48 -10.93 14.56 20.88
CA GLY A 48 -9.49 14.47 21.14
C GLY A 48 -8.94 13.05 21.29
N SER A 49 -9.79 12.02 21.24
CA SER A 49 -9.35 10.61 21.25
C SER A 49 -8.58 10.22 19.98
N GLU A 50 -8.76 10.96 18.89
CA GLU A 50 -8.04 10.79 17.63
C GLU A 50 -6.58 11.24 17.68
N ASN A 51 -6.16 11.98 18.72
CA ASN A 51 -4.82 12.55 18.81
C ASN A 51 -3.72 11.49 18.87
N GLU A 52 -3.85 10.49 19.73
CA GLU A 52 -2.84 9.43 19.86
C GLU A 52 -2.75 8.56 18.58
N PRO A 53 -3.85 8.07 18.01
CA PRO A 53 -3.83 7.41 16.70
C PRO A 53 -3.26 8.28 15.58
N TYR A 54 -3.55 9.58 15.57
CA TYR A 54 -2.97 10.52 14.61
C TYR A 54 -1.44 10.64 14.76
N GLN A 55 -0.92 10.66 16.00
CA GLN A 55 0.52 10.63 16.24
C GLN A 55 1.14 9.31 15.77
N ALA A 56 0.45 8.18 15.94
CA ALA A 56 0.91 6.90 15.41
C ALA A 56 1.02 6.92 13.88
N VAL A 57 0.01 7.44 13.18
CA VAL A 57 0.03 7.58 11.72
C VAL A 57 1.15 8.53 11.27
N THR A 58 1.29 9.71 11.88
CA THR A 58 2.29 10.70 11.46
C THR A 58 3.73 10.30 11.84
N GLY A 59 3.90 9.58 12.94
CA GLY A 59 5.18 9.03 13.39
C GLY A 59 5.62 7.77 12.64
N PHE A 60 4.73 7.13 11.88
CA PHE A 60 5.05 5.95 11.08
C PHE A 60 6.17 6.22 10.06
N ASP A 61 7.18 5.36 9.99
CA ASP A 61 8.27 5.48 9.03
C ASP A 61 7.80 5.00 7.64
N ALA A 62 7.43 5.94 6.77
CA ALA A 62 6.85 5.64 5.47
C ALA A 62 7.90 4.98 4.55
N ARG A 63 7.58 3.81 4.03
CA ARG A 63 8.51 3.01 3.20
C ARG A 63 8.20 3.13 1.70
N SER A 64 7.04 3.66 1.36
CA SER A 64 6.54 3.73 0.00
C SER A 64 5.82 5.06 -0.27
N VAL A 65 5.66 5.42 -1.54
CA VAL A 65 4.83 6.57 -1.94
C VAL A 65 3.37 6.40 -1.48
N PRO A 66 2.73 5.22 -1.59
CA PRO A 66 1.43 4.97 -0.96
C PRO A 66 1.35 5.33 0.53
N ASP A 67 2.35 4.96 1.34
CA ASP A 67 2.39 5.31 2.76
C ASP A 67 2.44 6.84 2.94
N VAL A 68 3.27 7.53 2.14
CA VAL A 68 3.38 8.99 2.18
C VAL A 68 2.04 9.65 1.84
N ILE A 69 1.35 9.17 0.81
CA ILE A 69 0.01 9.67 0.45
C ILE A 69 -0.97 9.41 1.58
N ALA A 70 -1.02 8.20 2.13
CA ALA A 70 -1.94 7.84 3.19
C ALA A 70 -1.74 8.71 4.44
N LYS A 71 -0.49 8.91 4.87
CA LYS A 71 -0.14 9.85 5.95
C LYS A 71 -0.58 11.28 5.62
N PHE A 72 -0.38 11.72 4.38
CA PHE A 72 -0.77 13.07 3.96
C PHE A 72 -2.29 13.25 3.97
N LEU A 73 -3.06 12.24 3.53
CA LEU A 73 -4.53 12.25 3.61
C LEU A 73 -5.03 12.31 5.04
N ILE A 74 -4.45 11.54 5.97
CA ILE A 74 -4.82 11.61 7.39
C ILE A 74 -4.43 12.96 8.01
N LYS A 75 -3.26 13.50 7.65
CA LYS A 75 -2.90 14.85 8.06
C LYS A 75 -3.89 15.90 7.56
N LEU A 76 -4.31 15.81 6.30
CA LEU A 76 -5.34 16.70 5.76
C LEU A 76 -6.65 16.55 6.51
N HIS A 77 -7.08 15.32 6.78
CA HIS A 77 -8.28 15.10 7.57
C HIS A 77 -8.16 15.70 8.98
N TYR A 78 -7.02 15.52 9.65
CA TYR A 78 -6.80 16.11 10.97
C TYR A 78 -6.81 17.66 10.94
N ASP A 79 -6.26 18.28 9.89
CA ASP A 79 -6.23 19.73 9.72
C ASP A 79 -7.59 20.33 9.24
N PHE A 80 -8.44 19.50 8.61
CA PHE A 80 -9.73 19.86 8.02
C PHE A 80 -10.81 18.80 8.35
N PRO A 81 -11.11 18.56 9.65
CA PRO A 81 -11.89 17.40 10.06
C PRO A 81 -13.34 17.51 9.61
N GLY A 82 -13.85 16.44 9.01
CA GLY A 82 -15.24 16.32 8.60
C GLY A 82 -15.74 14.88 8.72
N LEU A 83 -17.03 14.72 8.97
CA LEU A 83 -17.70 13.43 9.00
C LEU A 83 -18.99 13.51 8.20
N ASP A 84 -19.22 12.52 7.33
CA ASP A 84 -20.46 12.37 6.58
C ASP A 84 -20.92 10.92 6.60
N ASN A 85 -22.10 10.65 7.19
CA ASN A 85 -22.68 9.31 7.30
C ASN A 85 -21.69 8.27 7.88
N GLY A 86 -20.84 8.67 8.82
CA GLY A 86 -19.79 7.84 9.40
C GLY A 86 -18.52 7.68 8.54
N GLY A 87 -18.51 8.23 7.32
CA GLY A 87 -17.30 8.37 6.49
C GLY A 87 -16.49 9.60 6.88
N LEU A 88 -15.16 9.50 6.76
CA LEU A 88 -14.27 10.65 6.92
C LEU A 88 -14.42 11.60 5.72
N ALA A 89 -14.45 12.90 5.98
CA ALA A 89 -14.56 13.95 4.97
C ALA A 89 -13.59 15.08 5.27
N LEU A 90 -13.32 15.93 4.28
CA LEU A 90 -12.52 17.14 4.45
C LEU A 90 -13.47 18.34 4.51
N ALA A 91 -13.53 19.03 5.65
CA ALA A 91 -14.38 20.19 5.84
C ALA A 91 -13.52 21.46 5.99
N ALA A 92 -13.48 22.28 4.94
CA ALA A 92 -12.82 23.57 4.98
C ALA A 92 -13.81 24.70 5.31
N THR A 93 -13.31 25.73 5.96
CA THR A 93 -13.95 27.04 6.08
C THR A 93 -13.44 27.97 4.97
N GLU A 94 -14.13 29.07 4.72
CA GLU A 94 -13.63 30.12 3.81
C GLU A 94 -12.19 30.56 4.14
N ALA A 95 -11.85 30.63 5.44
CA ALA A 95 -10.55 31.11 5.90
C ALA A 95 -9.39 30.16 5.59
N ASN A 96 -9.66 28.86 5.43
CA ASN A 96 -8.62 27.84 5.20
C ASN A 96 -8.82 27.04 3.89
N TYR A 97 -9.85 27.36 3.10
CA TYR A 97 -10.14 26.74 1.80
C TYR A 97 -8.93 26.68 0.86
N THR A 98 -8.23 27.80 0.69
CA THR A 98 -7.05 27.87 -0.20
C THR A 98 -5.93 26.91 0.22
N ARG A 99 -5.80 26.61 1.53
CA ARG A 99 -4.81 25.64 2.02
C ARG A 99 -5.18 24.22 1.63
N LEU A 100 -6.47 23.87 1.69
CA LEU A 100 -6.95 22.57 1.24
C LEU A 100 -6.72 22.40 -0.26
N ILE A 101 -7.09 23.39 -1.08
CA ILE A 101 -6.90 23.34 -2.54
C ILE A 101 -5.42 23.28 -2.92
N ALA A 102 -4.53 23.99 -2.20
CA ALA A 102 -3.09 23.88 -2.44
C ALA A 102 -2.54 22.45 -2.25
N ALA A 103 -3.18 21.64 -1.41
CA ALA A 103 -2.79 20.24 -1.21
C ALA A 103 -3.10 19.35 -2.42
N GLU A 104 -4.02 19.74 -3.31
CA GLU A 104 -4.35 18.98 -4.53
C GLU A 104 -3.13 18.83 -5.45
N GLY A 105 -2.33 19.88 -5.60
CA GLY A 105 -1.14 19.85 -6.44
C GLY A 105 -0.12 18.81 -5.97
N LEU A 106 0.14 18.78 -4.65
CA LEU A 106 1.06 17.82 -4.05
C LEU A 106 0.53 16.38 -4.17
N LEU A 107 -0.76 16.16 -3.89
CA LEU A 107 -1.38 14.85 -4.08
C LEU A 107 -1.32 14.43 -5.56
N ALA A 108 -1.57 15.33 -6.49
CA ALA A 108 -1.48 15.04 -7.92
C ALA A 108 -0.06 14.63 -8.35
N ASP A 109 0.98 15.23 -7.78
CA ASP A 109 2.37 14.85 -8.01
C ASP A 109 2.71 13.49 -7.38
N LEU A 110 2.21 13.20 -6.18
CA LEU A 110 2.43 11.93 -5.49
C LEU A 110 1.70 10.77 -6.20
N TYR A 111 0.41 10.92 -6.52
CA TYR A 111 -0.36 9.89 -7.23
C TYR A 111 0.20 9.59 -8.62
N ARG A 112 0.86 10.55 -9.27
CA ARG A 112 1.55 10.33 -10.56
C ARG A 112 2.75 9.39 -10.46
N GLN A 113 3.31 9.20 -9.27
CA GLN A 113 4.46 8.30 -9.04
C GLN A 113 4.03 6.85 -8.78
N ILE A 114 2.75 6.62 -8.50
CA ILE A 114 2.22 5.28 -8.21
C ILE A 114 1.85 4.58 -9.52
N PRO A 115 2.18 3.28 -9.69
CA PRO A 115 1.69 2.49 -10.81
C PRO A 115 0.16 2.50 -10.87
N THR A 116 -0.38 2.80 -12.04
CA THR A 116 -1.83 2.93 -12.24
C THR A 116 -2.47 1.68 -12.82
N SER A 117 -1.66 0.68 -13.17
CA SER A 117 -2.11 -0.60 -13.70
C SER A 117 -1.22 -1.73 -13.20
N TRP A 118 -1.77 -2.94 -13.22
CA TRP A 118 -1.06 -4.15 -12.83
C TRP A 118 0.19 -4.37 -13.69
N GLY A 119 0.11 -4.11 -14.99
CA GLY A 119 1.26 -4.17 -15.90
C GLY A 119 2.39 -3.21 -15.50
N GLN A 120 2.07 -1.97 -15.14
CA GLN A 120 3.07 -1.01 -14.65
C GLN A 120 3.68 -1.45 -13.31
N ALA A 121 2.86 -2.00 -12.40
CA ALA A 121 3.34 -2.54 -11.14
C ALA A 121 4.31 -3.72 -11.36
N LEU A 122 3.97 -4.62 -12.29
CA LEU A 122 4.83 -5.75 -12.65
C LEU A 122 6.14 -5.30 -13.29
N ASP A 123 6.10 -4.32 -14.19
CA ASP A 123 7.32 -3.77 -14.81
C ASP A 123 8.22 -3.10 -13.77
N ASN A 124 7.66 -2.37 -12.81
CA ASN A 124 8.40 -1.80 -11.68
C ASN A 124 9.05 -2.89 -10.81
N TYR A 125 8.29 -3.94 -10.46
CA TYR A 125 8.83 -5.08 -9.72
C TYR A 125 9.98 -5.74 -10.49
N ARG A 126 9.81 -6.03 -11.78
CA ARG A 126 10.88 -6.63 -12.62
C ARG A 126 12.11 -5.74 -12.71
N ALA A 127 11.94 -4.43 -12.88
CA ALA A 127 13.04 -3.48 -12.92
C ALA A 127 13.82 -3.46 -11.60
N SER A 128 13.12 -3.48 -10.46
CA SER A 128 13.76 -3.53 -9.13
C SER A 128 14.54 -4.84 -8.90
N LEU A 129 13.95 -5.98 -9.30
CA LEU A 129 14.58 -7.29 -9.22
C LEU A 129 15.85 -7.37 -10.07
N LEU A 130 15.80 -6.85 -11.30
CA LEU A 130 16.97 -6.79 -12.19
C LEU A 130 18.06 -5.89 -11.62
N ALA A 131 17.71 -4.72 -11.08
CA ALA A 131 18.68 -3.79 -10.48
C ALA A 131 19.39 -4.42 -9.27
N GLU A 132 18.63 -5.07 -8.38
CA GLU A 132 19.19 -5.80 -7.24
C GLU A 132 20.12 -6.94 -7.71
N ALA A 133 19.66 -7.77 -8.65
CA ALA A 133 20.43 -8.90 -9.15
C ALA A 133 21.72 -8.47 -9.88
N ASP A 134 21.67 -7.40 -10.67
CA ASP A 134 22.86 -6.86 -11.34
C ASP A 134 23.85 -6.27 -10.33
N TYR A 135 23.38 -5.53 -9.32
CA TYR A 135 24.24 -5.01 -8.27
C TYR A 135 24.86 -6.12 -7.43
N ASP A 136 24.08 -7.14 -7.05
CA ASP A 136 24.57 -8.32 -6.34
C ASP A 136 25.69 -9.01 -7.13
N ARG A 137 25.43 -9.30 -8.41
CA ARG A 137 26.37 -10.01 -9.29
C ARG A 137 27.63 -9.21 -9.57
N LEU A 138 27.53 -7.91 -9.81
CA LEU A 138 28.64 -7.07 -10.28
C LEU A 138 29.44 -6.42 -9.15
N VAL A 139 28.81 -6.15 -8.00
CA VAL A 139 29.40 -5.33 -6.94
C VAL A 139 29.42 -6.07 -5.61
N TRP A 140 28.26 -6.48 -5.09
CA TRP A 140 28.17 -7.01 -3.72
C TRP A 140 28.85 -8.37 -3.57
N ARG A 141 28.48 -9.37 -4.39
CA ARG A 141 29.01 -10.74 -4.28
C ARG A 141 30.51 -10.82 -4.54
N PRO A 142 31.09 -10.10 -5.53
CA PRO A 142 32.54 -10.00 -5.66
C PRO A 142 33.23 -9.43 -4.42
N ALA A 143 32.69 -8.35 -3.83
CA ALA A 143 33.26 -7.75 -2.62
C ALA A 143 33.16 -8.70 -1.41
N PHE A 144 32.01 -9.36 -1.24
CA PHE A 144 31.76 -10.33 -0.18
C PHE A 144 32.69 -11.56 -0.29
N ASN A 145 32.87 -12.09 -1.50
CA ASN A 145 33.79 -13.20 -1.74
C ASN A 145 35.25 -12.81 -1.45
N ALA A 146 35.65 -11.57 -1.77
CA ALA A 146 36.97 -11.07 -1.43
C ALA A 146 37.18 -10.99 0.10
N GLU A 147 36.18 -10.52 0.84
CA GLU A 147 36.20 -10.50 2.31
C GLU A 147 36.35 -11.90 2.90
N ILE A 148 35.54 -12.88 2.44
CA ILE A 148 35.67 -14.29 2.88
C ILE A 148 37.06 -14.85 2.56
N GLY A 149 37.66 -14.43 1.43
CA GLY A 149 39.03 -14.77 1.04
C GLY A 149 40.13 -14.12 1.87
N GLY A 150 39.79 -13.36 2.92
CA GLY A 150 40.74 -12.66 3.78
C GLY A 150 41.23 -11.32 3.22
N ALA A 151 40.57 -10.79 2.18
CA ALA A 151 40.82 -9.43 1.71
C ALA A 151 40.14 -8.40 2.62
N ARG A 152 40.01 -7.16 2.13
CA ARG A 152 39.39 -6.07 2.87
C ARG A 152 37.89 -6.33 3.07
N GLN A 153 37.39 -5.97 4.25
CA GLN A 153 35.96 -5.98 4.59
C GLN A 153 35.12 -5.22 3.55
N VAL A 154 33.92 -5.74 3.25
CA VAL A 154 32.93 -5.05 2.40
C VAL A 154 32.64 -3.67 3.01
N SER A 155 32.74 -2.63 2.19
CA SER A 155 32.49 -1.27 2.67
C SER A 155 31.03 -1.07 3.04
N SER A 156 30.76 -0.24 4.05
CA SER A 156 29.40 0.13 4.46
C SER A 156 28.55 0.70 3.32
N ALA A 157 29.17 1.42 2.37
CA ALA A 157 28.49 1.94 1.20
C ALA A 157 27.96 0.82 0.28
N ILE A 158 28.71 -0.26 0.11
CA ILE A 158 28.28 -1.41 -0.72
C ILE A 158 27.13 -2.15 -0.05
N SER A 159 27.26 -2.43 1.25
CA SER A 159 26.22 -3.11 2.03
C SER A 159 24.94 -2.27 2.10
N GLY A 160 25.06 -0.97 2.39
CA GLY A 160 23.91 -0.07 2.48
C GLY A 160 23.19 0.10 1.14
N GLU A 161 23.89 0.08 0.01
CA GLU A 161 23.25 0.10 -1.30
C GLU A 161 22.53 -1.22 -1.62
N MET A 162 23.10 -2.37 -1.24
CA MET A 162 22.43 -3.67 -1.39
C MET A 162 21.15 -3.74 -0.55
N GLU A 163 21.20 -3.28 0.70
CA GLU A 163 20.04 -3.16 1.59
C GLU A 163 18.96 -2.26 0.96
N ARG A 164 19.35 -1.06 0.51
CA ARG A 164 18.44 -0.12 -0.16
C ARG A 164 17.77 -0.72 -1.40
N LEU A 165 18.49 -1.49 -2.22
CA LEU A 165 17.93 -2.16 -3.40
C LEU A 165 16.96 -3.28 -2.99
N GLY A 166 17.30 -4.04 -1.95
CA GLY A 166 16.42 -5.04 -1.36
C GLY A 166 15.11 -4.44 -0.85
N ASP A 167 15.17 -3.29 -0.17
CA ASP A 167 13.99 -2.55 0.30
C ASP A 167 13.11 -2.08 -0.86
N ILE A 168 13.72 -1.54 -1.92
CA ILE A 168 12.99 -1.10 -3.12
C ILE A 168 12.30 -2.28 -3.81
N ARG A 169 12.99 -3.42 -3.96
CA ARG A 169 12.38 -4.61 -4.54
C ARG A 169 11.23 -5.12 -3.66
N ALA A 170 11.43 -5.17 -2.34
CA ALA A 170 10.39 -5.59 -1.40
C ALA A 170 9.15 -4.68 -1.48
N ALA A 171 9.33 -3.36 -1.53
CA ALA A 171 8.23 -2.40 -1.67
C ALA A 171 7.50 -2.54 -3.03
N ALA A 172 8.23 -2.76 -4.12
CA ALA A 172 7.63 -2.98 -5.44
C ALA A 172 6.84 -4.31 -5.49
N GLU A 173 7.35 -5.35 -4.82
CA GLU A 173 6.68 -6.63 -4.67
C GLU A 173 5.38 -6.48 -3.86
N GLU A 174 5.44 -5.91 -2.65
CA GLU A 174 4.27 -5.67 -1.80
C GLU A 174 3.20 -4.86 -2.54
N PHE A 175 3.60 -3.83 -3.29
CA PHE A 175 2.68 -3.05 -4.11
C PHE A 175 2.00 -3.90 -5.21
N LEU A 176 2.76 -4.73 -5.92
CA LEU A 176 2.22 -5.64 -6.94
C LEU A 176 1.27 -6.68 -6.31
N LEU A 177 1.63 -7.19 -5.13
CA LEU A 177 0.81 -8.16 -4.39
C LEU A 177 -0.45 -7.52 -3.78
N ALA A 178 -0.45 -6.22 -3.48
CA ALA A 178 -1.66 -5.52 -3.05
C ALA A 178 -2.59 -5.19 -4.22
N MET A 179 -2.05 -5.07 -5.45
CA MET A 179 -2.84 -4.68 -6.61
C MET A 179 -3.73 -5.85 -7.10
N PRO A 180 -5.02 -5.61 -7.37
CA PRO A 180 -5.89 -6.62 -7.95
C PRO A 180 -5.39 -7.05 -9.33
N ALA A 181 -5.25 -8.36 -9.53
CA ALA A 181 -4.94 -8.97 -10.80
C ALA A 181 -6.11 -8.80 -11.78
N PRO A 182 -5.85 -8.40 -13.04
CA PRO A 182 -6.90 -8.20 -14.03
C PRO A 182 -7.49 -9.52 -14.57
N SER A 183 -6.74 -10.62 -14.52
CA SER A 183 -7.20 -11.95 -14.95
C SER A 183 -6.58 -13.08 -14.11
N LEU A 184 -7.01 -14.32 -14.38
CA LEU A 184 -6.45 -15.52 -13.75
C LEU A 184 -4.97 -15.74 -14.10
N GLU A 185 -4.51 -15.28 -15.26
CA GLU A 185 -3.10 -15.39 -15.66
C GLU A 185 -2.20 -14.50 -14.78
N GLU A 186 -2.57 -13.23 -14.62
CA GLU A 186 -1.86 -12.30 -13.73
C GLU A 186 -1.96 -12.72 -12.26
N PHE A 187 -3.09 -13.31 -11.86
CA PHE A 187 -3.22 -13.89 -10.51
C PHE A 187 -2.25 -15.06 -10.31
N ALA A 188 -2.11 -15.96 -11.29
CA ALA A 188 -1.14 -17.05 -11.21
C ALA A 188 0.29 -16.52 -11.11
N ALA A 189 0.64 -15.47 -11.86
CA ALA A 189 1.94 -14.82 -11.75
C ALA A 189 2.17 -14.23 -10.33
N LYS A 190 1.17 -13.54 -9.78
CA LYS A 190 1.18 -12.99 -8.42
C LYS A 190 1.36 -14.08 -7.37
N TYR A 191 0.63 -15.19 -7.51
CA TYR A 191 0.77 -16.36 -6.64
C TYR A 191 2.18 -16.95 -6.70
N LEU A 192 2.74 -17.14 -7.90
CA LEU A 192 4.11 -17.65 -8.05
C LEU A 192 5.15 -16.72 -7.44
N ILE A 193 4.98 -15.40 -7.54
CA ILE A 193 5.88 -14.43 -6.89
C ILE A 193 5.83 -14.62 -5.37
N ALA A 194 4.63 -14.63 -4.79
CA ALA A 194 4.44 -14.75 -3.34
C ALA A 194 4.98 -16.07 -2.76
N PHE A 195 4.74 -17.20 -3.45
CA PHE A 195 5.10 -18.54 -2.94
C PHE A 195 6.42 -19.08 -3.51
N SER A 196 7.11 -18.33 -4.36
CA SER A 196 8.48 -18.67 -4.75
C SER A 196 9.45 -18.44 -3.58
N HIS A 197 10.47 -19.28 -3.47
CA HIS A 197 11.59 -19.13 -2.53
C HIS A 197 11.25 -19.33 -1.04
N ASP A 198 10.41 -20.31 -0.71
CA ASP A 198 10.12 -20.77 0.66
C ASP A 198 9.67 -19.65 1.61
N ARG A 199 9.02 -18.61 1.07
CA ARG A 199 8.51 -17.50 1.87
C ARG A 199 7.23 -17.91 2.58
N ASP A 200 7.23 -17.76 3.90
CA ASP A 200 6.02 -17.89 4.71
C ASP A 200 5.19 -16.61 4.59
N LEU A 201 4.27 -16.61 3.62
CA LEU A 201 3.35 -15.51 3.38
C LEU A 201 1.91 -15.88 3.78
N ASN A 202 1.74 -16.53 4.93
CA ASN A 202 0.44 -16.76 5.54
C ASN A 202 -0.43 -15.48 5.62
N GLY A 203 0.18 -14.29 5.67
CA GLY A 203 -0.52 -13.01 5.69
C GLY A 203 -1.35 -12.66 4.45
N TYR A 204 -1.05 -13.23 3.28
CA TYR A 204 -1.78 -12.94 2.02
C TYR A 204 -2.86 -13.98 1.68
N HIS A 205 -3.01 -15.03 2.50
CA HIS A 205 -3.85 -16.17 2.15
C HIS A 205 -5.32 -15.78 1.92
N GLU A 206 -5.90 -15.02 2.86
CA GLU A 206 -7.30 -14.60 2.78
C GLU A 206 -7.56 -13.69 1.59
N GLU A 207 -6.64 -12.74 1.33
CA GLU A 207 -6.71 -11.80 0.22
C GLU A 207 -6.63 -12.52 -1.14
N PHE A 208 -5.73 -13.50 -1.27
CA PHE A 208 -5.61 -14.29 -2.49
C PHE A 208 -6.81 -15.20 -2.71
N CYS A 209 -7.39 -15.75 -1.63
CA CYS A 209 -8.64 -16.51 -1.72
C CYS A 209 -9.79 -15.62 -2.21
N ALA A 210 -9.96 -14.44 -1.63
CA ALA A 210 -10.98 -13.48 -2.03
C ALA A 210 -10.81 -13.03 -3.49
N GLU A 211 -9.57 -12.76 -3.90
CA GLU A 211 -9.25 -12.40 -5.27
C GLU A 211 -9.52 -13.54 -6.27
N ALA A 212 -9.12 -14.77 -5.95
CA ALA A 212 -9.39 -15.93 -6.79
C ALA A 212 -10.91 -16.14 -6.98
N ARG A 213 -11.70 -16.03 -5.89
CA ARG A 213 -13.17 -16.10 -5.96
C ARG A 213 -13.74 -15.03 -6.89
N ARG A 214 -13.29 -13.77 -6.74
CA ARG A 214 -13.69 -12.66 -7.62
C ARG A 214 -13.40 -12.97 -9.09
N LEU A 215 -12.19 -13.45 -9.41
CA LEU A 215 -11.78 -13.74 -10.80
C LEU A 215 -12.53 -14.93 -11.39
N MET A 216 -12.88 -15.91 -10.56
CA MET A 216 -13.67 -17.08 -10.96
C MET A 216 -15.18 -16.79 -10.98
N SER A 217 -15.62 -15.61 -10.52
CA SER A 217 -17.03 -15.27 -10.32
C SER A 217 -17.76 -16.28 -9.42
N VAL A 218 -17.09 -16.71 -8.35
CA VAL A 218 -17.62 -17.65 -7.36
C VAL A 218 -18.02 -16.89 -6.10
N ASP A 219 -19.30 -16.95 -5.77
CA ASP A 219 -19.82 -16.39 -4.53
C ASP A 219 -19.52 -17.30 -3.33
N ASP A 220 -19.43 -16.75 -2.12
CA ASP A 220 -19.20 -17.49 -0.87
C ASP A 220 -20.33 -18.50 -0.54
N GLY A 221 -21.40 -18.53 -1.34
CA GLY A 221 -22.51 -19.50 -1.28
C GLY A 221 -22.46 -20.59 -2.37
N ASP A 222 -21.44 -20.64 -3.23
CA ASP A 222 -21.39 -21.63 -4.30
C ASP A 222 -21.08 -23.04 -3.75
N THR A 223 -22.16 -23.75 -3.49
CA THR A 223 -22.16 -25.14 -3.02
C THR A 223 -21.39 -26.10 -3.95
N LYS A 224 -21.27 -25.80 -5.26
CA LYS A 224 -20.52 -26.65 -6.20
C LYS A 224 -19.02 -26.47 -6.04
N LEU A 225 -18.53 -25.24 -5.97
CA LEU A 225 -17.10 -25.02 -5.70
C LEU A 225 -16.74 -25.56 -4.30
N SER A 226 -17.58 -25.31 -3.29
CA SER A 226 -17.40 -25.86 -1.95
C SER A 226 -17.32 -27.39 -1.96
N ALA A 227 -18.18 -28.05 -2.75
CA ALA A 227 -18.14 -29.51 -2.91
C ALA A 227 -16.86 -29.98 -3.64
N ILE A 228 -16.42 -29.26 -4.68
CA ILE A 228 -15.16 -29.57 -5.40
C ILE A 228 -13.96 -29.41 -4.48
N LEU A 229 -13.85 -28.28 -3.76
CA LEU A 229 -12.77 -28.02 -2.82
C LEU A 229 -12.75 -29.02 -1.66
N SER A 230 -13.93 -29.40 -1.14
CA SER A 230 -14.05 -30.45 -0.12
C SER A 230 -13.65 -31.83 -0.67
N ALA A 231 -13.92 -32.10 -1.94
CA ALA A 231 -13.53 -33.35 -2.61
C ALA A 231 -12.04 -33.39 -2.99
N LEU A 232 -11.37 -32.23 -3.05
CA LEU A 232 -9.95 -32.12 -3.38
C LEU A 232 -9.00 -32.44 -2.23
N SER A 233 -9.51 -32.78 -1.03
CA SER A 233 -8.78 -33.37 0.11
C SER A 233 -7.27 -33.42 -0.11
N TRP A 234 -6.61 -32.30 0.18
CA TRP A 234 -5.16 -32.20 0.19
C TRP A 234 -4.70 -33.09 1.33
N GLY A 235 -4.28 -34.31 1.01
CA GLY A 235 -4.02 -35.37 1.98
C GLY A 235 -3.10 -34.89 3.10
N GLU A 236 -3.47 -35.28 4.33
CA GLU A 236 -2.62 -35.17 5.52
C GLU A 236 -1.25 -35.84 5.34
#